data_AF-A0A9D4SWJ4-F1
#
_entry.id   AF-A0A9D4SWJ4-F1
#
_cell.length_a   1.000
_cell.length_b   1.000
_cell.length_c   1.000
_cell.angle_alpha   90.00
_cell.angle_beta   90.00
_cell.angle_gamma   90.00
#
_symmetry.space_group_name_H-M   'P 1'
#
loop_
_entity.id
_entity.type
_entity.pdbx_description
1 polymer ?
#
loop_
_entity_poly.entity_id
_entity_poly.type
_entity_poly.pdbx_seq_one_letter_code
_entity_poly.pdbx_strand_id
1 'polypeptide(L)'
;MPLRRYFQESRRSNVHAYPEGAVREDTCGIEPVTYAPPEDETRPPPTLPPGVYREPWAVSSYADSAILGGVLAVILAAIVIMAIILGRYVSRHKGEYLTYEDSGAKDAPDADTAVVHGVRGHDVTKKREWFI
;
A
#
# COMPACT_ATOMS: atom_id res chain seq x y z
N MET A 1 35.39 -20.54 12.80
CA MET A 1 36.07 -21.81 13.12
C MET A 1 35.11 -22.96 12.83
N PRO A 2 35.46 -23.95 11.99
CA PRO A 2 34.56 -25.01 11.54
C PRO A 2 34.05 -25.91 12.69
N LEU A 3 34.91 -26.26 13.66
CA LEU A 3 34.55 -27.09 14.83
C LEU A 3 33.45 -26.46 15.70
N ARG A 4 33.48 -25.14 15.90
CA ARG A 4 32.45 -24.41 16.64
C ARG A 4 31.06 -24.48 16.00
N ARG A 5 30.97 -24.71 14.67
CA ARG A 5 29.69 -24.86 13.97
C ARG A 5 29.13 -26.28 14.06
N TYR A 6 30.01 -27.27 14.27
CA TYR A 6 29.62 -28.66 14.38
C TYR A 6 28.98 -28.96 15.76
N PHE A 7 29.46 -28.30 16.82
CA PHE A 7 29.03 -28.49 18.22
C PHE A 7 28.05 -27.41 18.71
N GLN A 8 27.10 -26.98 17.87
CA GLN A 8 26.04 -26.06 18.27
C GLN A 8 24.79 -26.84 18.68
N GLU A 9 24.08 -26.37 19.71
CA GLU A 9 22.80 -26.94 20.16
C GLU A 9 21.77 -27.04 19.02
N SER A 10 21.80 -26.10 18.07
CA SER A 10 21.06 -26.13 16.81
C SER A 10 21.99 -26.27 15.59
N ARG A 11 22.60 -27.45 15.42
CA ARG A 11 23.43 -27.76 14.24
C ARG A 11 22.61 -27.60 12.95
N ARG A 12 23.10 -26.77 12.03
CA ARG A 12 22.50 -26.63 10.68
C ARG A 12 22.75 -27.89 9.85
N SER A 13 21.78 -28.24 8.99
CA SER A 13 21.80 -29.44 8.13
C SER A 13 22.86 -29.44 7.02
N ASN A 14 23.69 -28.42 6.92
CA ASN A 14 24.79 -28.31 5.97
C ASN A 14 26.18 -28.44 6.64
N VAL A 15 26.22 -28.86 7.91
CA VAL A 15 27.45 -28.99 8.70
C VAL A 15 27.58 -30.43 9.17
N HIS A 16 28.52 -31.17 8.57
CA HIS A 16 28.78 -32.57 8.86
C HIS A 16 30.29 -32.83 8.96
N ALA A 17 30.66 -33.86 9.72
CA ALA A 17 32.02 -34.38 9.76
C ALA A 17 32.14 -35.56 8.80
N TYR A 18 33.24 -35.64 8.07
CA TYR A 18 33.56 -36.77 7.19
C TYR A 18 34.94 -37.31 7.58
N PRO A 19 35.09 -38.61 7.86
CA PRO A 19 34.03 -39.63 7.94
C PRO A 19 33.10 -39.41 9.15
N GLU A 20 31.88 -39.97 9.08
CA GLU A 20 30.93 -39.88 10.19
C GLU A 20 31.55 -40.50 11.46
N GLY A 21 31.47 -39.78 12.58
CA GLY A 21 32.04 -40.23 13.86
C GLY A 21 33.51 -39.89 14.10
N ALA A 22 34.19 -39.21 13.16
CA ALA A 22 35.58 -38.75 13.35
C ALA A 22 35.76 -37.69 14.45
N VAL A 23 34.67 -37.03 14.84
CA VAL A 23 34.68 -35.90 15.78
C VAL A 23 33.71 -36.18 16.92
N ARG A 24 34.23 -36.21 18.15
CA ARG A 24 33.50 -36.44 19.41
C ARG A 24 33.48 -35.16 20.25
N GLU A 25 32.35 -34.86 20.87
CA GLU A 25 32.27 -33.83 21.91
C GLU A 25 32.76 -34.41 23.24
N ASP A 26 33.81 -33.81 23.79
CA ASP A 26 34.28 -34.11 25.15
C ASP A 26 33.67 -33.07 26.11
N THR A 27 32.54 -33.40 26.73
CA THR A 27 31.86 -32.58 27.74
C THR A 27 32.52 -32.73 29.12
N CYS A 28 33.85 -32.59 29.18
CA CYS A 28 34.61 -32.69 30.43
C CYS A 28 34.17 -31.58 31.41
N GLY A 29 33.22 -31.89 32.30
CA GLY A 29 32.91 -31.12 33.51
C GLY A 29 31.86 -30.01 33.40
N ILE A 30 31.16 -29.85 32.28
CA ILE A 30 30.00 -28.94 32.17
C ILE A 30 28.77 -29.77 31.87
N GLU A 31 27.97 -30.02 32.90
CA GLU A 31 26.58 -30.40 32.72
C GLU A 31 25.75 -29.15 32.41
N PRO A 32 24.81 -29.23 31.45
CA PRO A 32 23.90 -28.12 31.19
C PRO A 32 23.07 -27.84 32.45
N VAL A 33 22.87 -26.56 32.77
CA VAL A 33 22.00 -26.15 33.87
C VAL A 33 20.56 -26.51 33.52
N THR A 34 20.07 -27.61 34.10
CA THR A 34 18.66 -28.00 33.98
C THR A 34 17.83 -27.10 34.88
N TYR A 35 17.02 -26.24 34.27
CA TYR A 35 16.03 -25.46 35.02
C TYR A 35 14.95 -26.38 35.59
N ALA A 36 14.46 -26.06 36.78
CA ALA A 36 13.29 -26.72 37.33
C ALA A 36 12.10 -26.53 36.36
N PRO A 37 11.22 -27.54 36.22
CA PRO A 37 9.98 -27.34 35.48
C PRO A 37 9.21 -26.17 36.09
N PRO A 38 8.50 -25.38 35.27
CA PRO A 38 7.65 -24.31 35.78
C PRO A 38 6.64 -24.90 36.76
N GLU A 39 6.48 -24.27 37.92
CA GLU A 39 5.42 -24.64 38.85
C GLU A 39 4.06 -24.33 38.21
N ASP A 40 3.14 -25.29 38.23
CA ASP A 40 1.76 -25.04 37.80
C ASP A 40 1.10 -24.08 38.78
N GLU A 41 0.61 -22.95 38.27
CA GLU A 41 -0.15 -21.98 39.07
C GLU A 41 -1.44 -22.64 39.59
N THR A 42 -1.46 -23.04 40.87
CA THR A 42 -2.64 -23.64 41.53
C THR A 42 -3.69 -22.61 41.97
N ARG A 43 -3.43 -21.31 41.72
CA ARG A 43 -4.35 -20.24 42.11
C ARG A 43 -5.58 -20.28 41.20
N PRO A 44 -6.81 -20.29 41.75
CA PRO A 44 -8.01 -20.13 40.94
C PRO A 44 -7.95 -18.79 40.19
N PRO A 45 -8.40 -18.74 38.93
CA PRO A 45 -8.42 -17.50 38.17
C PRO A 45 -9.20 -16.42 38.92
N PRO A 46 -8.79 -15.15 38.85
CA PRO A 46 -9.48 -14.07 39.55
C PRO A 46 -10.94 -14.01 39.10
N THR A 47 -11.87 -14.16 40.05
CA THR A 47 -13.30 -14.04 39.77
C THR A 47 -13.66 -12.58 39.58
N LEU A 48 -14.31 -12.25 38.46
CA LEU A 48 -14.82 -10.91 38.20
C LEU A 48 -15.92 -10.57 39.23
N PRO A 49 -16.04 -9.32 39.69
CA PRO A 49 -17.12 -8.90 40.57
C PRO A 49 -18.49 -9.10 39.88
N PRO A 50 -19.57 -9.31 40.65
CA PRO A 50 -20.90 -9.51 40.09
C PRO A 50 -21.31 -8.31 39.23
N GLY A 51 -21.74 -8.58 37.99
CA GLY A 51 -22.11 -7.54 37.02
C GLY A 51 -20.98 -7.09 36.09
N VAL A 52 -19.75 -7.57 36.28
CA VAL A 52 -18.63 -7.31 35.36
C VAL A 52 -18.38 -8.55 34.52
N TYR A 53 -18.70 -8.46 33.24
CA TYR A 53 -18.38 -9.48 32.23
C TYR A 53 -17.16 -9.02 31.43
N ARG A 54 -16.21 -9.93 31.16
CA ARG A 54 -15.22 -9.72 30.10
C ARG A 54 -15.91 -10.07 28.79
N GLU A 55 -16.13 -9.08 27.94
CA GLU A 55 -16.51 -9.34 26.56
C GLU A 55 -15.43 -10.24 25.91
N PRO A 56 -15.81 -11.36 25.27
CA PRO A 56 -14.86 -12.17 24.54
C PRO A 56 -14.22 -11.31 23.46
N TRP A 57 -12.90 -11.15 23.53
CA TRP A 57 -12.11 -10.35 22.57
C TRP A 57 -12.45 -10.69 21.10
N ALA A 58 -12.76 -11.97 20.84
CA ALA A 58 -13.13 -12.47 19.52
C ALA A 58 -14.48 -11.92 19.01
N VAL A 59 -15.46 -11.71 19.89
CA VAL A 59 -16.82 -11.26 19.50
C VAL A 59 -16.83 -9.78 19.15
N SER A 60 -16.14 -8.94 19.94
CA SER A 60 -15.96 -7.51 19.61
C SER A 60 -15.20 -7.34 18.29
N SER A 61 -14.10 -8.08 18.13
CA SER A 61 -13.19 -7.91 17.00
C SER A 61 -13.83 -8.14 15.63
N TYR A 62 -14.79 -9.08 15.51
CA TYR A 62 -15.48 -9.34 14.25
C TYR A 62 -16.39 -8.18 13.85
N ALA A 63 -17.22 -7.70 14.78
CA ALA A 63 -18.10 -6.56 14.52
C ALA A 63 -17.31 -5.29 14.22
N ASP A 64 -16.26 -5.02 15.00
CA ASP A 64 -15.39 -3.87 14.83
C ASP A 64 -14.67 -3.91 13.46
N SER A 65 -14.17 -5.08 13.06
CA SER A 65 -13.50 -5.26 11.77
C SER A 65 -14.46 -5.09 10.58
N ALA A 66 -15.71 -5.57 10.71
CA ALA A 66 -16.72 -5.42 9.66
C ALA A 66 -17.14 -3.95 9.50
N ILE A 67 -17.31 -3.22 10.60
CA ILE A 67 -17.64 -1.78 10.58
C ILE A 67 -16.49 -1.00 9.97
N LEU A 68 -15.26 -1.24 10.42
CA LEU A 68 -14.07 -0.56 9.90
C LEU A 68 -13.88 -0.82 8.40
N GLY A 69 -14.05 -2.08 7.97
CA GLY A 69 -14.00 -2.46 6.55
C GLY A 69 -15.08 -1.78 5.72
N GLY A 70 -16.32 -1.69 6.23
CA GLY A 70 -17.43 -1.02 5.56
C GLY A 70 -17.17 0.48 5.37
N VAL A 71 -16.69 1.17 6.41
CA VAL A 71 -16.36 2.60 6.34
C VAL A 71 -15.25 2.85 5.32
N LEU A 72 -14.19 2.04 5.35
CA LEU A 72 -13.08 2.15 4.38
C LEU A 72 -13.54 1.90 2.94
N ALA A 73 -14.42 0.91 2.74
CA ALA A 73 -14.98 0.61 1.41
C ALA A 73 -15.80 1.78 0.86
N VAL A 74 -16.64 2.40 1.68
CA VAL A 74 -17.45 3.58 1.28
C VAL A 74 -16.55 4.77 0.92
N ILE A 75 -15.51 5.04 1.71
CA ILE A 75 -14.57 6.14 1.43
C ILE A 75 -13.83 5.88 0.11
N LEU A 76 -13.29 4.68 -0.09
CA LEU A 76 -12.60 4.34 -1.35
C LEU A 76 -13.53 4.44 -2.55
N ALA A 77 -14.75 3.93 -2.45
CA ALA A 77 -15.74 4.03 -3.51
C ALA A 77 -16.07 5.51 -3.83
N ALA A 78 -16.24 6.36 -2.82
CA ALA A 78 -16.48 7.78 -3.01
C ALA A 78 -15.31 8.47 -3.74
N ILE A 79 -14.06 8.15 -3.39
CA ILE A 79 -12.87 8.69 -4.05
C ILE A 79 -12.82 8.25 -5.52
N VAL A 80 -13.08 6.97 -5.81
CA VAL A 80 -13.11 6.45 -7.19
C VAL A 80 -14.21 7.10 -8.01
N ILE A 81 -15.43 7.23 -7.46
CA ILE A 81 -16.55 7.90 -8.11
C ILE A 81 -16.19 9.36 -8.40
N MET A 82 -15.63 10.07 -7.43
CA MET A 82 -15.21 11.46 -7.60
C MET A 82 -14.14 11.61 -8.70
N ALA A 83 -13.16 10.70 -8.75
CA ALA A 83 -12.14 10.68 -9.80
C ALA A 83 -12.74 10.46 -11.19
N ILE A 84 -13.72 9.57 -11.33
CA ILE A 84 -14.43 9.33 -12.59
C ILE A 84 -15.20 10.58 -13.03
N ILE A 85 -15.91 11.23 -12.12
CA ILE A 85 -16.68 12.45 -12.40
C ILE A 85 -15.73 13.57 -12.83
N LEU A 86 -14.63 13.78 -12.09
CA LEU A 86 -13.62 14.78 -12.43
C LEU A 86 -12.97 14.49 -13.79
N GLY A 87 -12.63 13.23 -14.08
CA GLY A 87 -12.09 12.83 -15.38
C GLY A 87 -13.06 13.13 -16.52
N ARG A 88 -14.35 12.80 -16.36
CA ARG A 88 -15.39 13.12 -17.34
C ARG A 88 -15.59 14.62 -17.49
N TYR A 89 -15.55 15.36 -16.39
CA TYR A 89 -15.68 16.82 -16.36
C TYR A 89 -14.54 17.48 -17.13
N VAL A 90 -13.29 17.14 -16.81
CA VAL A 90 -12.11 17.64 -17.50
C VAL A 90 -12.13 17.24 -18.98
N SER A 91 -12.52 16.01 -19.31
CA SER A 91 -12.65 15.56 -20.70
C SER A 91 -13.70 16.35 -21.49
N ARG A 92 -14.78 16.81 -20.85
CA ARG A 92 -15.78 17.69 -21.50
C ARG A 92 -15.25 19.10 -21.70
N HIS A 93 -14.63 19.67 -20.67
CA HIS A 93 -14.10 21.03 -20.74
C HIS A 93 -12.84 21.17 -21.61
N LYS A 94 -12.15 20.07 -21.93
CA LYS A 94 -11.05 20.05 -22.90
C LYS A 94 -11.49 19.70 -24.33
N GLY A 95 -12.78 19.46 -24.57
CA GLY A 95 -13.32 19.20 -25.91
C GLY A 95 -13.51 20.46 -26.76
N GLU A 96 -13.37 21.64 -26.16
CA GLU A 96 -13.44 22.91 -26.87
C GLU A 96 -12.04 23.29 -27.34
N TYR A 97 -11.66 22.76 -28.51
CA TYR A 97 -10.49 23.26 -29.21
C TYR A 97 -10.79 24.71 -29.58
N LEU A 98 -10.02 25.65 -29.04
CA LEU A 98 -9.95 27.01 -29.56
C LEU A 98 -9.24 26.94 -30.92
N THR A 99 -10.00 26.56 -31.95
CA THR A 99 -9.56 26.73 -33.32
C THR A 99 -9.77 28.21 -33.64
N TYR A 100 -8.68 28.94 -33.88
CA TYR A 100 -8.70 30.34 -34.30
C TYR A 100 -9.24 30.54 -35.72
N GLU A 101 -9.88 29.52 -36.30
CA GLU A 101 -10.44 29.53 -37.65
C GLU A 101 -11.65 30.47 -37.77
N ASP A 102 -12.40 30.67 -36.68
CA ASP A 102 -13.62 31.49 -36.67
C ASP A 102 -13.38 32.95 -36.26
N SER A 103 -12.15 33.34 -35.93
CA SER A 103 -11.83 34.73 -35.57
C SER A 103 -12.04 35.72 -36.73
N GLY A 104 -11.94 35.27 -37.98
CA GLY A 104 -12.19 36.12 -39.16
C GLY A 104 -13.65 36.28 -39.55
N ALA A 105 -14.54 35.40 -39.04
CA ALA A 105 -15.96 35.41 -39.40
C ALA A 105 -16.83 36.19 -38.39
N LYS A 106 -16.39 36.34 -37.14
CA LYS A 106 -17.14 37.06 -36.09
C LYS A 106 -17.23 38.58 -36.30
N ASP A 107 -16.27 39.18 -36.99
CA ASP A 107 -16.22 40.62 -37.28
C ASP A 107 -16.72 40.98 -38.70
N ALA A 108 -17.20 40.00 -39.48
CA ALA A 108 -17.68 40.24 -40.84
C ALA A 108 -19.18 40.63 -40.85
N PRO A 109 -19.58 41.70 -41.60
CA PRO A 109 -20.96 42.15 -41.66
C PRO A 109 -21.89 41.26 -42.50
N ASP A 110 -21.35 40.41 -43.38
CA ASP A 110 -22.11 39.41 -44.13
C ASP A 110 -21.33 38.07 -44.27
N ALA A 111 -22.03 37.04 -44.74
CA ALA A 111 -21.48 35.69 -44.89
C ALA A 111 -20.42 35.61 -46.00
N ASP A 112 -20.55 36.40 -47.07
CA ASP A 112 -19.62 36.39 -48.19
C ASP A 112 -18.26 37.00 -47.80
N THR A 113 -18.27 38.06 -46.99
CA THR A 113 -17.09 38.69 -46.39
C THR A 113 -16.43 37.76 -45.37
N ALA A 114 -17.23 37.04 -44.56
CA ALA A 114 -16.71 36.06 -43.61
C ALA A 114 -15.88 34.96 -44.29
N VAL A 115 -16.29 34.49 -45.47
CA VAL A 115 -15.59 33.43 -46.24
C VAL A 115 -14.27 33.93 -46.85
N VAL A 116 -14.20 35.21 -47.22
CA VAL A 116 -12.97 35.83 -47.76
C VAL A 116 -11.96 36.13 -46.66
N HIS A 117 -12.42 36.55 -45.48
CA HIS A 117 -11.57 36.94 -44.35
C HIS A 117 -11.28 35.83 -43.32
N GLY A 118 -11.88 34.65 -43.47
CA GLY A 118 -11.57 33.48 -42.65
C GLY A 118 -10.10 33.09 -42.73
N VAL A 119 -9.46 32.92 -41.57
CA VAL A 119 -8.05 32.49 -41.48
C VAL A 119 -7.94 31.06 -42.00
N ARG A 120 -7.36 30.87 -43.19
CA ARG A 120 -7.12 29.53 -43.78
C ARG A 120 -5.70 29.07 -43.49
N GLY A 121 -5.54 28.06 -42.61
CA GLY A 121 -4.26 27.39 -42.38
C GLY A 121 -4.03 26.95 -40.93
N HIS A 122 -3.03 26.10 -40.71
CA HIS A 122 -2.61 25.67 -39.38
C HIS A 122 -1.88 26.83 -38.66
N ASP A 123 -2.44 27.30 -37.54
CA ASP A 123 -1.82 28.36 -36.74
C ASP A 123 -0.61 27.82 -35.97
N VAL A 124 0.59 28.01 -36.54
CA VAL A 124 1.84 27.70 -35.86
C VAL A 124 2.15 28.86 -34.93
N THR A 125 1.85 28.67 -33.63
CA THR A 125 2.24 29.61 -32.58
C THR A 125 3.73 29.96 -32.70
N LYS A 126 4.03 31.18 -33.17
CA LYS A 126 5.41 31.67 -33.24
C LYS A 126 5.90 31.85 -31.80
N LYS A 127 6.72 30.91 -31.33
CA LYS A 127 7.47 31.07 -30.07
C LYS A 127 8.28 32.35 -30.17
N ARG A 128 7.96 33.33 -29.31
CA ARG A 128 8.78 34.53 -29.16
C ARG A 128 9.90 34.20 -28.20
N GLU A 129 11.13 34.23 -28.69
CA GLU A 129 12.31 34.24 -27.83
C GLU A 129 12.48 35.66 -27.27
N TRP A 130 12.57 35.77 -25.96
CA TRP A 130 12.94 37.01 -25.29
C TRP A 130 14.45 36.97 -25.12
N PHE A 131 15.16 37.83 -25.84
CA PHE A 131 16.56 38.08 -25.55
C PHE A 131 16.61 38.91 -24.27
N ILE A 132 17.16 38.32 -23.21
CA ILE A 132 17.56 39.03 -21.99
C ILE A 132 19.01 39.46 -22.12
#